data_AF-A0A7C4ZTT1-F1
#
_entry.id   AF-A0A7C4ZTT1-F1
#
_cell.length_a   1.000
_cell.length_b   1.000
_cell.length_c   1.000
_cell.angle_alpha   90.00
_cell.angle_beta   90.00
_cell.angle_gamma   90.00
#
_symmetry.space_group_name_H-M   'P 1'
#
loop_
_entity.id
_entity.type
_entity.pdbx_description
1 polymer ?
#
loop_
_entity_poly.entity_id
_entity_poly.type
_entity_poly.pdbx_seq_one_letter_code
_entity_poly.pdbx_strand_id
1 'polypeptide(L)'
;MKTLKISDETHRKLTATLGTLMAQTGKLQTYSDAIEALLNCSITLQPELLAEVERYINENKQQGYITREEFIAEATRFLLRLKSKEYKYIEVPKEKYEKLNQALKEMDTPFYNAEDFVNKHINEALEKYETWLEEREKQLKRQQ
;
A
#
# COMPACT_ATOMS: atom_id res chain seq x y z
N MET A 1 29.70 -22.01 24.47
CA MET A 1 29.49 -20.57 24.21
C MET A 1 30.40 -20.16 23.07
N LYS A 2 29.88 -19.46 22.06
CA LYS A 2 30.68 -18.79 21.04
C LYS A 2 30.74 -17.31 21.41
N THR A 3 31.92 -16.72 21.45
CA THR A 3 32.11 -15.32 21.84
C THR A 3 32.21 -14.48 20.57
N LEU A 4 31.29 -13.54 20.37
CA LEU A 4 31.32 -12.58 19.27
C LEU A 4 31.85 -11.24 19.80
N LYS A 5 32.91 -10.73 19.18
CA LYS A 5 33.32 -9.33 19.40
C LYS A 5 32.44 -8.45 18.53
N ILE A 6 31.70 -7.56 19.17
CA ILE A 6 30.84 -6.58 18.50
C ILE A 6 31.40 -5.18 18.76
N SER A 7 31.22 -4.28 17.80
CA SER A 7 31.52 -2.86 18.01
C SER A 7 30.50 -2.23 18.97
N ASP A 8 30.89 -1.14 19.63
CA ASP A 8 30.02 -0.39 20.55
C ASP A 8 28.74 0.11 19.85
N GLU A 9 28.84 0.49 18.58
CA GLU A 9 27.67 0.90 17.79
C GLU A 9 26.69 -0.25 17.57
N THR A 10 27.20 -1.43 17.20
CA THR A 10 26.38 -2.64 17.03
C THR A 10 25.73 -3.05 18.34
N HIS A 11 26.48 -2.98 19.45
CA HIS A 11 25.96 -3.24 20.78
C HIS A 11 24.80 -2.30 21.10
N ARG A 12 24.95 -1.00 20.87
CA ARG A 12 23.91 0.00 21.11
C ARG A 12 22.63 -0.27 20.32
N LYS A 13 22.75 -0.62 19.05
CA LYS A 13 21.61 -0.99 18.17
C LYS A 13 20.92 -2.26 18.66
N LEU A 14 21.68 -3.29 19.05
CA LEU A 14 21.14 -4.52 19.61
C LEU A 14 20.41 -4.28 20.94
N THR A 15 20.96 -3.46 21.83
CA THR A 15 20.30 -3.09 23.10
C THR A 15 18.99 -2.36 22.88
N ALA A 16 18.95 -1.42 21.92
CA ALA A 16 17.72 -0.73 21.56
C ALA A 16 16.66 -1.71 21.03
N THR A 17 17.06 -2.62 20.14
CA THR A 17 16.18 -3.66 19.58
C THR A 17 15.64 -4.58 20.67
N LEU A 18 16.50 -5.01 21.60
CA LEU A 18 16.12 -5.82 22.75
C LEU A 18 15.06 -5.12 23.60
N GLY A 19 15.24 -3.82 23.88
CA GLY A 19 14.25 -3.00 24.58
C GLY A 19 12.89 -2.96 23.87
N THR A 20 12.88 -2.80 22.54
CA THR A 20 11.64 -2.81 21.75
C THR A 20 10.93 -4.18 21.78
N LEU A 21 11.68 -5.27 21.69
CA LEU A 21 11.13 -6.63 21.76
C LEU A 21 10.58 -6.95 23.15
N MET A 22 11.27 -6.51 24.21
CA MET A 22 10.77 -6.66 25.59
C MET A 22 9.46 -5.87 25.78
N ALA A 23 9.37 -4.66 25.24
CA ALA A 23 8.13 -3.88 25.29
C ALA A 23 6.98 -4.54 24.53
N GLN A 24 7.24 -5.14 23.36
CA GLN A 24 6.22 -5.85 22.56
C GLN A 24 5.77 -7.16 23.19
N THR A 25 6.70 -7.92 23.76
CA THR A 25 6.43 -9.29 24.26
C THR A 25 6.10 -9.34 25.75
N GLY A 26 6.43 -8.29 26.51
CA GLY A 26 6.28 -8.23 27.97
C GLY A 26 7.19 -9.18 28.74
N LYS A 27 8.20 -9.77 28.08
CA LYS A 27 9.10 -10.79 28.67
C LYS A 27 10.55 -10.33 28.59
N LEU A 28 11.38 -10.84 29.50
CA LEU A 28 12.84 -10.73 29.40
C LEU A 28 13.30 -11.44 28.13
N GLN A 29 14.09 -10.73 27.32
CA GLN A 29 14.66 -11.21 26.07
C GLN A 29 16.18 -11.19 26.17
N THR A 30 16.85 -12.03 25.38
CA THR A 30 18.31 -12.07 25.26
C THR A 30 18.76 -11.50 23.92
N TYR A 31 20.06 -11.18 23.79
CA TYR A 31 20.60 -10.78 22.49
C TYR A 31 20.44 -11.85 21.42
N SER A 32 20.42 -13.14 21.81
CA SER A 32 20.12 -14.23 20.87
C SER A 32 18.71 -14.10 20.30
N ASP A 33 17.72 -13.86 21.15
CA ASP A 33 16.32 -13.68 20.73
C ASP A 33 16.16 -12.43 19.85
N ALA A 34 16.89 -11.36 20.16
CA ALA A 34 16.89 -10.15 19.33
C ALA A 34 17.54 -10.39 17.96
N ILE A 35 18.64 -11.14 17.89
CA ILE A 35 19.29 -11.51 16.64
C ILE A 35 18.38 -12.42 15.82
N GLU A 36 17.74 -13.40 16.44
CA GLU A 36 16.82 -14.32 15.76
C GLU A 36 15.59 -13.58 15.21
N ALA A 37 15.02 -12.66 15.99
CA ALA A 37 13.93 -11.80 15.53
C ALA A 37 14.37 -10.92 14.34
N LEU A 38 15.56 -10.31 14.40
CA LEU A 38 16.10 -9.53 13.28
C LEU A 38 16.30 -10.39 12.04
N LEU A 39 16.85 -11.61 12.18
CA LEU A 39 17.06 -12.52 11.05
C LEU A 39 15.72 -12.96 10.44
N ASN A 40 14.74 -13.31 11.26
CA ASN A 40 13.42 -13.77 10.82
C ASN A 40 12.58 -12.66 10.16
N CYS A 41 12.74 -11.42 10.61
CA CYS A 41 12.06 -10.25 10.02
C CYS A 41 12.88 -9.59 8.90
N SER A 42 14.16 -9.95 8.74
CA SER A 42 15.00 -9.36 7.71
C SER A 42 14.69 -9.95 6.33
N ILE A 43 14.46 -9.06 5.37
CA ILE A 43 14.38 -9.41 3.96
C ILE A 43 15.67 -8.93 3.32
N THR A 44 16.41 -9.84 2.69
CA THR A 44 17.59 -9.47 1.92
C THR A 44 17.16 -9.07 0.53
N LEU A 45 17.36 -7.80 0.19
CA LEU A 45 17.08 -7.26 -1.13
C LEU A 45 18.35 -7.14 -1.96
N GLN A 46 18.20 -7.21 -3.28
CA GLN A 46 19.31 -7.00 -4.21
C GLN A 46 19.84 -5.56 -4.07
N PRO A 47 21.17 -5.36 -4.02
CA PRO A 47 21.77 -4.03 -3.88
C PRO A 47 21.34 -3.05 -4.96
N GLU A 48 21.13 -3.54 -6.18
CA GLU A 48 20.72 -2.73 -7.34
C GLU A 48 19.33 -2.10 -7.11
N LEU A 49 18.39 -2.88 -6.56
CA LEU A 49 17.04 -2.40 -6.23
C LEU A 49 17.09 -1.36 -5.10
N LEU A 50 17.91 -1.59 -4.07
CA LEU A 50 18.09 -0.62 -2.99
C LEU A 50 18.65 0.71 -3.52
N ALA A 51 19.64 0.65 -4.41
CA ALA A 51 20.22 1.84 -5.04
C ALA A 51 19.19 2.58 -5.91
N GLU A 52 18.32 1.86 -6.63
CA GLU A 52 17.23 2.45 -7.40
C GLU A 52 16.19 3.16 -6.51
N VAL A 53 15.77 2.51 -5.42
CA VAL A 53 14.86 3.13 -4.44
C VAL A 53 15.48 4.38 -3.83
N GLU A 54 16.76 4.34 -3.44
CA GLU A 54 17.46 5.51 -2.91
C GLU A 54 17.55 6.64 -3.93
N ARG A 55 17.84 6.34 -5.19
CA ARG A 55 17.87 7.32 -6.27
C ARG A 55 16.50 7.97 -6.44
N TYR A 56 15.44 7.16 -6.53
CA TYR A 56 14.07 7.66 -6.65
C TYR A 56 13.68 8.59 -5.51
N ILE A 57 13.95 8.18 -4.25
CA ILE A 57 13.66 9.00 -3.05
C ILE A 57 14.43 10.32 -3.11
N ASN A 58 15.70 10.29 -3.53
CA ASN A 58 16.52 11.49 -3.59
C ASN A 58 16.09 12.48 -4.69
N GLU A 59 15.63 11.98 -5.83
CA GLU A 59 15.12 12.79 -6.94
C GLU A 59 13.74 13.38 -6.63
N ASN A 60 12.93 12.69 -5.82
CA ASN A 60 11.54 13.06 -5.53
C ASN A 60 11.32 13.61 -4.10
N LYS A 61 12.36 14.18 -3.46
CA LYS A 61 12.27 14.77 -2.11
C LYS A 61 11.14 15.80 -1.92
N GLN A 62 10.66 16.39 -3.00
CA GLN A 62 9.53 17.34 -2.97
C GLN A 62 8.21 16.68 -2.56
N GLN A 63 8.09 15.35 -2.66
CA GLN A 63 6.89 14.59 -2.27
C GLN A 63 6.91 14.13 -0.80
N GLY A 64 7.96 14.48 -0.04
CA GLY A 64 8.13 14.13 1.37
C GLY A 64 9.45 13.42 1.66
N TYR A 65 9.84 13.40 2.94
CA TYR A 65 10.99 12.62 3.41
C TYR A 65 10.53 11.20 3.75
N ILE A 66 10.59 10.29 2.78
CA ILE A 66 10.30 8.87 2.98
C ILE A 66 11.61 8.10 3.15
N THR A 67 11.66 7.19 4.12
CA THR A 67 12.78 6.24 4.29
C THR A 67 12.65 5.08 3.29
N ARG A 68 13.74 4.34 3.07
CA ARG A 68 13.73 3.19 2.14
C ARG A 68 12.77 2.13 2.64
N GLU A 69 12.75 1.91 3.94
CA GLU A 69 11.91 0.96 4.64
C GLU A 69 10.43 1.30 4.48
N GLU A 70 10.07 2.58 4.65
CA GLU A 70 8.69 3.06 4.43
C GLU A 70 8.26 2.90 2.98
N PHE A 71 9.15 3.20 2.02
CA PHE A 71 8.87 3.03 0.60
C PHE A 71 8.58 1.56 0.25
N ILE A 72 9.43 0.64 0.71
CA ILE A 72 9.28 -0.80 0.46
C ILE A 72 8.03 -1.34 1.16
N ALA A 73 7.75 -0.89 2.39
CA ALA A 73 6.55 -1.28 3.12
C ALA A 73 5.28 -0.85 2.37
N GLU A 74 5.24 0.38 1.85
CA GLU A 74 4.09 0.88 1.11
C GLU A 74 3.89 0.16 -0.23
N ALA A 75 4.98 -0.07 -0.97
CA ALA A 75 4.94 -0.88 -2.20
C ALA A 75 4.40 -2.29 -1.94
N THR A 76 4.83 -2.91 -0.83
CA THR A 76 4.36 -4.25 -0.43
C THR A 76 2.87 -4.23 -0.06
N ARG A 77 2.42 -3.24 0.72
CA ARG A 77 0.98 -3.08 1.05
C ARG A 77 0.13 -2.88 -0.20
N PHE A 78 0.59 -2.06 -1.13
CA PHE A 78 -0.09 -1.85 -2.41
C PHE A 78 -0.22 -3.16 -3.18
N LEU A 79 0.87 -3.93 -3.29
CA LEU A 79 0.85 -5.23 -3.96
C LEU A 79 -0.10 -6.22 -3.28
N LEU A 80 -0.13 -6.26 -1.94
CA LEU A 80 -1.06 -7.11 -1.19
C LEU A 80 -2.52 -6.71 -1.45
N ARG A 81 -2.85 -5.41 -1.46
CA ARG A 81 -4.21 -4.92 -1.81
C ARG A 81 -4.60 -5.29 -3.23
N LEU A 82 -3.68 -5.17 -4.19
CA LEU A 82 -3.89 -5.59 -5.57
C LEU A 82 -4.19 -7.09 -5.67
N LYS A 83 -3.55 -7.91 -4.82
CA LYS A 83 -3.73 -9.36 -4.80
C LYS A 83 -4.91 -9.83 -3.94
N SER A 84 -5.38 -9.04 -2.97
CA SER A 84 -6.45 -9.43 -2.03
C SER A 84 -7.83 -9.61 -2.68
N LYS A 85 -7.98 -9.30 -3.98
CA LYS A 85 -9.24 -9.32 -4.76
C LYS A 85 -10.31 -8.33 -4.27
N GLU A 86 -10.11 -7.66 -3.14
CA GLU A 86 -11.02 -6.66 -2.59
C GLU A 86 -11.13 -5.43 -3.50
N TYR A 87 -10.03 -5.05 -4.14
CA TYR A 87 -9.98 -3.92 -5.05
C TYR A 87 -9.47 -4.34 -6.42
N LYS A 88 -10.11 -3.79 -7.46
CA LYS A 88 -9.60 -3.80 -8.83
C LYS A 88 -9.20 -2.40 -9.20
N TYR A 89 -7.98 -2.26 -9.70
CA TYR A 89 -7.44 -0.99 -10.14
C TYR A 89 -7.70 -0.84 -11.63
N ILE A 90 -8.20 0.32 -12.03
CA ILE A 90 -8.34 0.71 -13.44
C ILE A 90 -7.13 1.58 -13.75
N GLU A 91 -6.28 1.12 -14.66
CA GLU A 91 -5.14 1.91 -15.10
C GLU A 91 -5.62 3.02 -16.05
N VAL A 92 -5.32 4.26 -15.68
CA VAL A 92 -5.61 5.44 -16.50
C VAL A 92 -4.29 6.17 -16.74
N PRO A 93 -3.90 6.44 -18.01
CA PRO A 93 -2.72 7.24 -18.30
C PRO A 93 -2.80 8.59 -17.59
N LYS A 94 -1.70 8.99 -16.94
CA LYS A 94 -1.64 10.22 -16.13
C LYS A 94 -2.15 11.45 -16.89
N GLU A 95 -1.73 11.62 -18.13
CA GLU A 95 -2.18 12.74 -18.99
C GLU A 95 -3.70 12.79 -19.15
N LYS A 96 -4.35 11.63 -19.33
CA LYS A 96 -5.81 11.55 -19.46
C LYS A 96 -6.50 11.83 -18.14
N TYR A 97 -5.96 11.32 -17.04
CA TYR A 97 -6.49 11.56 -15.70
C TYR A 97 -6.43 13.04 -15.31
N GLU A 98 -5.29 13.69 -15.54
CA GLU A 98 -5.11 15.11 -15.26
C GLU A 98 -6.00 15.99 -16.15
N LYS A 99 -6.08 15.67 -17.45
CA LYS A 99 -6.97 16.39 -18.38
C LYS A 99 -8.44 16.22 -18.00
N LEU A 100 -8.86 15.03 -17.57
CA LEU A 100 -10.22 14.80 -17.08
C LEU A 100 -10.49 15.61 -15.81
N ASN A 101 -9.55 15.63 -14.86
CA ASN A 101 -9.66 16.46 -13.67
C ASN A 101 -9.83 17.95 -14.00
N GLN A 102 -9.05 18.46 -14.96
CA GLN A 102 -9.15 19.84 -15.39
C GLN A 102 -10.51 20.11 -16.05
N ALA A 103 -10.94 19.24 -16.97
CA ALA A 103 -12.22 19.38 -17.65
C ALA A 103 -13.39 19.39 -16.66
N LEU A 104 -13.41 18.50 -15.66
CA LEU A 104 -14.48 18.44 -14.66
C LEU A 104 -14.58 19.73 -13.83
N LYS A 105 -13.44 20.36 -13.52
CA LYS A 105 -13.38 21.65 -12.82
C LYS A 105 -13.84 22.82 -13.69
N GLU A 106 -13.40 22.85 -14.94
CA GLU A 106 -13.71 23.95 -15.88
C GLU A 106 -15.15 23.90 -16.40
N MET A 107 -15.73 22.70 -16.49
CA MET A 107 -17.10 22.48 -16.97
C MET A 107 -18.17 22.63 -15.87
N ASP A 108 -17.81 23.08 -14.66
CA ASP A 108 -18.69 23.24 -13.50
C ASP A 108 -19.57 22.01 -13.22
N THR A 109 -18.94 20.83 -13.33
CA THR A 109 -19.64 19.56 -13.13
C THR A 109 -19.85 19.29 -11.63
N PRO A 110 -20.84 18.47 -11.24
CA PRO A 110 -21.07 18.13 -9.83
C PRO A 110 -20.02 17.19 -9.24
N PHE A 111 -18.97 16.83 -10.00
CA PHE A 111 -17.94 15.87 -9.58
C PHE A 111 -16.72 16.60 -9.06
N TYR A 112 -16.18 16.14 -7.93
CA TYR A 112 -15.02 16.79 -7.30
C TYR A 112 -13.72 16.52 -8.07
N ASN A 113 -13.57 15.31 -8.62
CA ASN A 113 -12.41 14.86 -9.38
C ASN A 113 -12.76 13.67 -10.28
N ALA A 114 -11.78 13.19 -11.03
CA ALA A 114 -11.89 12.05 -11.94
C ALA A 114 -12.27 10.74 -11.22
N GLU A 115 -11.84 10.53 -9.98
CA GLU A 115 -12.19 9.34 -9.21
C GLU A 115 -13.66 9.33 -8.81
N ASP A 116 -14.16 10.46 -8.31
CA ASP A 116 -15.57 10.67 -7.97
C ASP A 116 -16.46 10.49 -9.20
N PHE A 117 -16.05 11.07 -10.33
CA PHE A 117 -16.71 10.87 -11.62
C PHE A 117 -16.83 9.39 -11.99
N VAL A 118 -15.73 8.63 -11.92
CA VAL A 118 -15.71 7.20 -12.27
C VAL A 118 -16.58 6.39 -11.31
N ASN A 119 -16.43 6.59 -9.99
CA ASN A 119 -17.17 5.83 -8.99
C ASN A 119 -18.68 6.07 -9.09
N LYS A 120 -19.10 7.32 -9.32
CA LYS A 120 -20.52 7.62 -9.49
C LYS A 120 -21.12 6.97 -10.75
N HIS A 121 -20.40 6.99 -11.88
CA HIS A 121 -20.86 6.30 -13.09
C HIS A 121 -20.90 4.78 -12.91
N ILE A 122 -19.99 4.19 -12.14
CA ILE A 122 -20.04 2.77 -11.78
C ILE A 122 -21.33 2.48 -11.00
N ASN A 123 -21.63 3.26 -9.96
CA ASN A 123 -22.83 3.06 -9.14
C ASN A 123 -24.11 3.21 -9.98
N GLU A 124 -24.21 4.26 -10.79
CA GLU A 124 -25.37 4.49 -11.67
C GLU A 124 -25.57 3.35 -12.68
N ALA A 125 -24.48 2.76 -13.20
CA ALA A 125 -24.56 1.61 -14.10
C ALA A 125 -25.06 0.34 -13.38
N LEU A 126 -24.62 0.13 -12.14
CA LEU A 126 -25.05 -1.01 -11.32
C LEU A 126 -26.52 -0.89 -10.89
N GLU A 127 -26.97 0.28 -10.45
CA GLU A 127 -28.38 0.54 -10.09
C GLU A 127 -29.32 0.29 -11.27
N LYS A 128 -28.93 0.73 -12.48
CA LYS A 128 -29.70 0.45 -13.71
C LYS A 128 -29.77 -1.04 -13.99
N TYR A 129 -28.68 -1.76 -13.78
CA TYR A 129 -28.65 -3.21 -13.99
C TYR A 129 -29.52 -3.95 -12.97
N GLU A 130 -29.52 -3.54 -11.71
CA GLU A 130 -30.40 -4.10 -10.67
C GLU A 130 -31.88 -3.87 -11.01
N THR A 131 -32.24 -2.65 -11.40
CA THR A 131 -33.60 -2.32 -11.82
C THR A 131 -34.05 -3.19 -13.00
N TRP A 132 -33.17 -3.40 -13.99
CA TRP A 132 -33.44 -4.27 -15.13
C TRP A 132 -33.66 -5.73 -14.72
N LEU A 133 -32.89 -6.25 -13.76
CA LEU A 133 -33.07 -7.61 -13.24
C LEU A 133 -34.44 -7.78 -12.57
N GLU A 134 -34.87 -6.80 -11.76
CA GLU A 134 -36.19 -6.84 -11.13
C GLU A 134 -37.34 -6.82 -12.14
N GLU A 135 -37.25 -5.97 -13.16
CA GLU A 135 -38.25 -5.89 -14.22
C GLU A 135 -38.34 -7.21 -15.00
N ARG A 136 -37.19 -7.80 -15.32
CA ARG A 136 -37.12 -9.10 -15.99
C ARG A 136 -37.74 -10.22 -15.15
N GLU A 137 -37.48 -10.26 -13.84
CA GLU A 137 -38.12 -11.23 -12.94
C GLU A 137 -39.63 -11.04 -12.87
N LYS A 138 -40.10 -9.79 -12.79
CA LYS A 138 -41.54 -9.47 -12.78
C LYS A 138 -42.22 -9.90 -14.08
N GLN A 139 -41.55 -9.77 -15.22
CA GLN A 139 -42.06 -10.24 -16.51
C GLN A 139 -42.13 -11.76 -16.59
N LEU A 140 -41.12 -12.47 -16.09
CA LEU A 140 -41.10 -13.94 -16.06
C LEU A 140 -42.19 -14.52 -15.15
N LYS A 141 -42.42 -13.92 -13.98
CA LYS A 141 -43.50 -14.32 -13.04
C LYS A 141 -44.91 -14.05 -13.56
N ARG A 142 -45.07 -13.11 -14.51
CA ARG A 142 -46.36 -12.83 -15.17
C ARG A 142 -46.67 -13.79 -16.33
N GLN A 143 -45.69 -14.56 -16.78
CA GLN A 143 -45.82 -15.52 -17.87
C GLN A 143 -45.94 -16.98 -17.39
N GLN A 144 -45.85 -17.23 -16.08
CA GLN A 144 -46.17 -18.50 -15.42
C GLN A 144 -47.56 -18.44 -14.80
#